data_AF-A0A0S7ZK15-F1
#
_entry.id   AF-A0A0S7ZK15-F1
#
_cell.length_a   1.000
_cell.length_b   1.000
_cell.length_c   1.000
_cell.angle_alpha   90.00
_cell.angle_beta   90.00
_cell.angle_gamma   90.00
#
_symmetry.space_group_name_H-M   'P 1'
#
loop_
_entity.id
_entity.type
_entity.pdbx_description
1 polymer ?
#
loop_
_entity_poly.entity_id
_entity_poly.type
_entity_poly.pdbx_seq_one_letter_code
_entity_poly.pdbx_strand_id
1 'polypeptide(L)'
;MMLYKKHLIFFLSLITISLLFGCSKNRPPKEDQLVQQYKGDKEVISAIEFAYGLEEELWEQQDKIHTREDVFKIFRQGFSEELSNEITNYLWMVESTDTGESFGMLRAGDPILILPDSIEVKSKSSDTAIALLKYEENTEGPLTWEAYTAKLTLKNESGTWKIYRIDSEK
;
A
#
# COMPACT_ATOMS: atom_id res chain seq x y z
N MET A 1 28.87 66.16 14.72
CA MET A 1 28.06 66.90 13.74
C MET A 1 27.64 65.88 12.68
N MET A 2 26.52 65.16 12.83
CA MET A 2 25.20 65.50 12.25
C MET A 2 25.34 66.09 10.84
N LEU A 3 24.81 65.56 9.75
CA LEU A 3 23.67 64.68 9.46
C LEU A 3 23.96 64.03 8.09
N TYR A 4 23.64 62.75 7.89
CA TYR A 4 22.88 62.33 6.70
C TYR A 4 22.17 61.01 7.05
N LYS A 5 21.02 61.22 7.67
CA LYS A 5 19.99 60.24 7.98
C LYS A 5 19.33 59.80 6.67
N LYS A 6 18.98 58.51 6.63
CA LYS A 6 17.74 57.97 6.04
C LYS A 6 17.63 58.11 4.52
N HIS A 7 17.81 56.99 3.81
CA HIS A 7 16.94 56.53 2.71
C HIS A 7 17.47 55.25 2.02
N LEU A 8 18.56 54.64 2.51
CA LEU A 8 19.14 53.43 1.90
C LEU A 8 18.64 52.09 2.50
N ILE A 9 17.47 52.07 3.13
CA ILE A 9 16.82 50.83 3.60
C ILE A 9 15.32 50.97 3.30
N PHE A 10 14.93 50.98 2.02
CA PHE A 10 13.52 50.86 1.63
C PHE A 10 13.28 50.35 0.19
N PHE A 11 14.29 49.79 -0.47
CA PHE A 11 14.17 49.30 -1.85
C PHE A 11 14.75 47.89 -2.08
N LEU A 12 14.75 47.06 -1.04
CA LEU A 12 15.12 45.64 -1.12
C LEU A 12 14.16 44.76 -0.29
N SER A 13 12.87 45.08 -0.34
CA SER A 13 11.79 44.23 0.23
C SER A 13 10.60 44.07 -0.71
N LEU A 14 10.83 44.20 -2.02
CA LEU A 14 9.85 43.94 -3.06
C LEU A 14 10.64 43.31 -4.22
N ILE A 15 10.19 42.18 -4.76
CA ILE A 15 10.89 41.29 -5.71
C ILE A 15 11.75 40.21 -5.02
N THR A 16 11.08 39.33 -4.27
CA THR A 16 11.10 37.85 -4.49
C THR A 16 9.87 37.25 -3.79
N ILE A 17 8.69 37.82 -4.06
CA ILE A 17 7.41 37.13 -3.90
C ILE A 17 6.99 36.81 -5.33
N SER A 18 7.03 35.53 -5.67
CA SER A 18 6.42 34.84 -6.83
C SER A 18 7.43 33.90 -7.46
N LEU A 19 7.36 32.62 -7.06
CA LEU A 19 7.59 31.40 -7.86
C LEU A 19 7.96 30.21 -6.95
N LEU A 20 7.19 30.00 -5.89
CA LEU A 20 6.89 28.65 -5.39
C LEU A 20 5.40 28.58 -5.03
N PHE A 21 4.55 29.01 -5.98
CA PHE A 21 3.29 28.30 -6.19
C PHE A 21 3.66 26.94 -6.78
N GLY A 22 4.24 26.07 -5.95
CA GLY A 22 4.12 24.64 -6.19
C GLY A 22 2.62 24.40 -6.20
N CYS A 23 2.10 23.96 -7.35
CA CYS A 23 0.73 23.52 -7.50
C CYS A 23 0.43 22.49 -6.42
N SER A 24 -0.05 22.93 -5.26
CA SER A 24 -1.00 22.15 -4.50
C SER A 24 -2.16 22.00 -5.46
N LYS A 25 -2.21 20.87 -6.17
CA LYS A 25 -3.47 20.30 -6.62
C LYS A 25 -4.27 20.16 -5.33
N ASN A 26 -5.01 21.21 -4.99
CA ASN A 26 -6.14 21.13 -4.11
C ASN A 26 -7.09 20.16 -4.81
N ARG A 27 -6.86 18.86 -4.60
CA ARG A 27 -7.93 17.88 -4.73
C ARG A 27 -9.03 18.43 -3.83
N PRO A 28 -10.25 18.64 -4.35
CA PRO A 28 -11.37 18.84 -3.45
C PRO A 28 -11.33 17.67 -2.45
N PRO A 29 -11.59 17.92 -1.16
CA PRO A 29 -11.70 16.83 -0.21
C PRO A 29 -12.74 15.88 -0.78
N LYS A 30 -12.36 14.62 -1.05
CA LYS A 30 -13.35 13.57 -1.30
C LYS A 30 -14.07 13.36 0.03
N GLU A 31 -15.06 14.20 0.26
CA GLU A 31 -16.10 14.07 1.27
C GLU A 31 -17.06 12.99 0.78
N ASP A 32 -16.53 11.78 0.75
CA ASP A 32 -17.21 10.49 0.62
C ASP A 32 -16.18 9.47 1.14
N GLN A 33 -15.97 9.48 2.45
CA GLN A 33 -15.40 8.31 3.11
C GLN A 33 -16.41 7.18 2.84
N LEU A 34 -16.13 6.35 1.84
CA LEU A 34 -16.74 5.03 1.73
C LEU A 34 -16.57 4.40 3.12
N VAL A 35 -17.68 4.32 3.87
CA VAL A 35 -17.68 3.71 5.20
C VAL A 35 -17.36 2.25 4.95
N GLN A 36 -16.10 1.86 5.14
CA GLN A 36 -15.64 0.48 4.99
C GLN A 36 -16.55 -0.43 5.81
N GLN A 37 -17.31 -1.28 5.12
CA GLN A 37 -18.36 -2.08 5.76
C GLN A 37 -17.75 -3.37 6.30
N TYR A 38 -17.11 -3.27 7.46
CA TYR A 38 -16.46 -4.43 8.09
C TYR A 38 -17.39 -5.08 9.12
N LYS A 39 -17.61 -6.38 8.97
CA LYS A 39 -18.54 -7.17 9.79
C LYS A 39 -17.91 -8.49 10.24
N GLY A 40 -18.05 -8.79 11.53
CA GLY A 40 -17.64 -10.07 12.11
C GLY A 40 -16.52 -9.92 13.13
N ASP A 41 -15.63 -10.91 13.20
CA ASP A 41 -14.57 -10.97 14.21
C ASP A 41 -13.47 -9.92 13.94
N LYS A 42 -13.25 -9.04 14.93
CA LYS A 42 -12.33 -7.91 14.79
C LYS A 42 -10.87 -8.32 14.63
N GLU A 43 -10.44 -9.40 15.27
CA GLU A 43 -9.06 -9.87 15.20
C GLU A 43 -8.72 -10.35 13.79
N VAL A 44 -9.65 -11.08 13.16
CA VAL A 44 -9.50 -11.52 11.76
C VAL A 44 -9.52 -10.34 10.81
N ILE A 45 -10.42 -9.36 11.02
CA ILE A 45 -10.47 -8.14 10.19
C ILE A 45 -9.14 -7.39 10.26
N SER A 46 -8.62 -7.13 11.45
CA SER A 46 -7.35 -6.42 11.61
C SER A 46 -6.16 -7.19 11.04
N ALA A 47 -6.17 -8.51 11.06
CA ALA A 47 -5.15 -9.32 10.40
C ALA A 47 -5.20 -9.18 8.86
N ILE A 48 -6.40 -9.09 8.29
CA ILE A 48 -6.58 -8.84 6.84
C ILE A 48 -6.10 -7.44 6.48
N GLU A 49 -6.53 -6.41 7.22
CA GLU A 49 -6.09 -5.02 7.01
C GLU A 49 -4.57 -4.92 7.10
N PHE A 50 -3.97 -5.51 8.13
CA PHE A 50 -2.52 -5.57 8.29
C PHE A 50 -1.84 -6.22 7.09
N ALA A 51 -2.29 -7.40 6.66
CA ALA A 51 -1.69 -8.11 5.53
C ALA A 51 -1.76 -7.28 4.24
N TYR A 52 -2.89 -6.63 3.96
CA TYR A 52 -3.06 -5.77 2.79
C TYR A 52 -2.27 -4.46 2.88
N GLY A 53 -1.94 -3.98 4.08
CA GLY A 53 -1.07 -2.81 4.30
C GLY A 53 0.43 -3.09 4.11
N LEU A 54 0.86 -4.36 4.02
CA LEU A 54 2.29 -4.71 3.89
C LEU A 54 2.91 -4.22 2.58
N GLU A 55 2.13 -3.98 1.53
CA GLU A 55 2.64 -3.37 0.30
C GLU A 55 3.04 -1.90 0.53
N GLU A 56 2.22 -1.13 1.24
CA GLU A 56 2.57 0.25 1.61
C GLU A 56 3.84 0.26 2.48
N GLU A 57 3.92 -0.65 3.46
CA GLU A 57 5.12 -0.81 4.30
C GLU A 57 6.38 -1.13 3.48
N LEU A 58 6.27 -2.00 2.46
CA LEU A 58 7.37 -2.32 1.56
C LEU A 58 7.90 -1.06 0.87
N TRP A 59 7.00 -0.23 0.32
CA TRP A 59 7.37 0.96 -0.43
C TRP A 59 7.92 2.08 0.47
N GLU A 60 7.38 2.23 1.68
CA GLU A 60 7.94 3.15 2.69
C GLU A 60 9.37 2.75 3.11
N GLN A 61 9.69 1.46 3.04
CA GLN A 61 10.99 0.92 3.42
C GLN A 61 11.87 0.54 2.22
N GLN A 62 11.54 0.97 1.00
CA GLN A 62 12.22 0.54 -0.23
C GLN A 62 13.76 0.69 -0.16
N ASP A 63 14.27 1.72 0.51
CA ASP A 63 15.71 1.99 0.64
C ASP A 63 16.45 0.91 1.45
N LYS A 64 15.72 0.11 2.23
CA LYS A 64 16.25 -1.01 3.04
C LYS A 64 16.09 -2.36 2.34
N ILE A 65 15.39 -2.41 1.21
CA ILE A 65 15.13 -3.65 0.46
C ILE A 65 16.31 -3.86 -0.50
N HIS A 66 17.16 -4.83 -0.19
CA HIS A 66 18.35 -5.12 -0.98
C HIS A 66 18.31 -6.51 -1.60
N THR A 67 17.42 -7.37 -1.12
CA THR A 67 17.33 -8.76 -1.55
C THR A 67 15.88 -9.21 -1.71
N ARG A 68 15.68 -10.26 -2.52
CA ARG A 68 14.41 -10.98 -2.62
C ARG A 68 13.90 -11.43 -1.24
N GLU A 69 14.82 -11.81 -0.35
CA GLU A 69 14.49 -12.28 1.00
C GLU A 69 13.91 -11.17 1.88
N ASP A 70 14.32 -9.91 1.67
CA ASP A 70 13.76 -8.78 2.43
C ASP A 70 12.28 -8.56 2.09
N VAL A 71 11.94 -8.66 0.81
CA VAL A 71 10.55 -8.63 0.32
C VAL A 71 9.75 -9.79 0.91
N PHE A 72 10.29 -11.01 0.83
CA PHE A 72 9.65 -12.21 1.36
C PHE A 72 9.33 -12.09 2.86
N LYS A 73 10.28 -11.60 3.66
CA LYS A 73 10.11 -11.42 5.10
C LYS A 73 8.98 -10.46 5.43
N ILE A 74 8.83 -9.38 4.66
CA ILE A 74 7.74 -8.41 4.86
C ILE A 74 6.40 -9.11 4.69
N PHE A 75 6.17 -9.76 3.55
CA PHE A 75 4.88 -10.42 3.28
C PHE A 75 4.61 -11.62 4.19
N ARG A 76 5.65 -12.32 4.68
CA ARG A 76 5.50 -13.46 5.58
C ARG A 76 4.85 -13.12 6.92
N GLN A 77 4.80 -11.83 7.27
CA GLN A 77 4.11 -11.34 8.46
C GLN A 77 2.59 -11.54 8.37
N GLY A 78 1.99 -11.30 7.20
CA GLY A 78 0.54 -11.37 6.97
C GLY A 78 0.07 -12.54 6.10
N PHE A 79 0.98 -13.15 5.34
CA PHE A 79 0.66 -14.21 4.37
C PHE A 79 1.34 -15.54 4.70
N SER A 80 0.78 -16.64 4.22
CA SER A 80 1.42 -17.95 4.21
C SER A 80 2.74 -17.91 3.45
N GLU A 81 3.61 -18.90 3.67
CA GLU A 81 4.88 -19.01 2.94
C GLU A 81 4.68 -19.07 1.43
N GLU A 82 3.67 -19.80 0.96
CA GLU A 82 3.34 -19.94 -0.45
C GLU A 82 2.95 -18.59 -1.07
N LEU A 83 1.94 -17.90 -0.50
CA LEU A 83 1.51 -16.59 -1.00
C LEU A 83 2.60 -15.53 -0.88
N SER A 84 3.39 -15.55 0.19
CA SER A 84 4.52 -14.64 0.34
C SER A 84 5.55 -14.84 -0.76
N ASN A 85 5.80 -16.09 -1.16
CA ASN A 85 6.68 -16.40 -2.28
C ASN A 85 6.11 -15.94 -3.62
N GLU A 86 4.81 -16.13 -3.86
CA GLU A 86 4.15 -15.66 -5.08
C GLU A 86 4.21 -14.13 -5.21
N ILE A 87 3.84 -13.42 -4.14
CA ILE A 87 3.94 -11.95 -4.08
C ILE A 87 5.38 -11.50 -4.30
N THR A 88 6.34 -12.13 -3.63
CA THR A 88 7.76 -11.80 -3.77
C THR A 88 8.27 -12.04 -5.18
N ASN A 89 7.88 -13.14 -5.83
CA ASN A 89 8.26 -13.46 -7.20
C ASN A 89 7.68 -12.45 -8.20
N TYR A 90 6.50 -11.90 -7.91
CA TYR A 90 5.91 -10.86 -8.73
C TYR A 90 6.63 -9.52 -8.57
N LEU A 91 6.96 -9.15 -7.33
CA LEU A 91 7.53 -7.84 -6.98
C LEU A 91 9.04 -7.75 -7.14
N TRP A 92 9.78 -8.85 -7.04
CA TRP A 92 11.24 -8.85 -7.18
C TRP A 92 11.64 -9.27 -8.59
N MET A 93 12.29 -8.36 -9.31
CA MET A 93 12.83 -8.64 -10.64
C MET A 93 14.36 -8.65 -10.62
N VAL A 94 14.94 -9.48 -11.49
CA VAL A 94 16.39 -9.51 -11.72
C VAL A 94 16.63 -8.89 -13.09
N GLU A 95 17.35 -7.76 -13.12
CA GLU A 95 17.79 -7.14 -14.34
C GLU A 95 19.25 -7.51 -14.63
N SER A 96 19.57 -7.70 -15.91
CA SER A 96 20.92 -7.92 -16.38
C SER A 96 21.42 -6.68 -17.09
N THR A 97 22.63 -6.27 -16.77
CA THR A 97 23.36 -5.20 -17.43
C THR A 97 24.01 -5.69 -18.72
N ASP A 98 24.38 -4.75 -19.59
CA ASP A 98 25.12 -5.04 -20.84
C ASP A 98 26.51 -5.68 -20.58
N THR A 99 27.02 -5.59 -19.35
CA THR A 99 28.28 -6.23 -18.92
C THR A 99 28.09 -7.67 -18.44
N GLY A 100 26.84 -8.17 -18.39
CA GLY A 100 26.49 -9.50 -17.91
C GLY A 100 26.34 -9.61 -16.38
N GLU A 101 26.43 -8.50 -15.66
CA GLU A 101 26.14 -8.46 -14.22
C GLU A 101 24.63 -8.37 -14.00
N SER A 102 24.09 -9.15 -13.05
CA SER A 102 22.68 -9.10 -12.69
C SER A 102 22.50 -8.42 -11.33
N PHE A 103 21.53 -7.52 -11.23
CA PHE A 103 21.10 -6.91 -9.96
C PHE A 103 19.61 -7.10 -9.75
N GLY A 104 19.20 -7.24 -8.50
CA GLY A 104 17.79 -7.39 -8.15
C GLY A 104 17.20 -6.05 -7.72
N MET A 105 15.95 -5.82 -8.09
CA MET A 105 15.23 -4.60 -7.74
C MET A 105 13.73 -4.87 -7.57
N LEU A 106 13.06 -3.97 -6.85
CA LEU A 106 11.60 -3.92 -6.83
C LEU A 106 11.07 -3.54 -8.21
N ARG A 107 10.11 -4.32 -8.69
CA ARG A 107 9.36 -4.05 -9.90
C ARG A 107 8.49 -2.81 -9.67
N ALA A 108 8.70 -1.78 -10.48
CA ALA A 108 7.73 -0.69 -10.57
C ALA A 108 6.44 -1.24 -11.22
N GLY A 109 5.31 -1.13 -10.53
CA GLY A 109 4.05 -1.70 -10.98
C GLY A 109 2.86 -1.07 -10.29
N ASP A 110 1.68 -1.39 -10.79
CA ASP A 110 0.43 -1.04 -10.14
C ASP A 110 0.30 -1.81 -8.79
N PRO A 111 -0.45 -1.26 -7.81
CA PRO A 111 -0.68 -1.93 -6.54
C PRO A 111 -1.24 -3.33 -6.73
N ILE A 112 -0.68 -4.31 -6.01
CA ILE A 112 -1.15 -5.70 -6.05
C ILE A 112 -2.06 -6.06 -4.89
N LEU A 113 -2.00 -5.30 -3.79
CA LEU A 113 -2.85 -5.44 -2.61
C LEU A 113 -3.73 -4.19 -2.47
N ILE A 114 -4.95 -4.30 -2.99
CA ILE A 114 -5.95 -3.26 -2.84
C ILE A 114 -6.87 -3.65 -1.69
N LEU A 115 -7.01 -2.76 -0.70
CA LEU A 115 -7.97 -2.95 0.38
C LEU A 115 -9.39 -3.04 -0.20
N PRO A 116 -10.19 -4.02 0.24
CA PRO A 116 -11.56 -4.17 -0.24
C PRO A 116 -12.49 -3.11 0.38
N ASP A 117 -13.58 -2.81 -0.32
CA ASP A 117 -14.63 -1.91 0.13
C ASP A 117 -15.39 -2.48 1.34
N SER A 118 -15.47 -3.82 1.43
CA SER A 118 -16.05 -4.51 2.58
C SER A 118 -15.34 -5.82 2.92
N ILE A 119 -15.37 -6.17 4.21
CA ILE A 119 -14.85 -7.41 4.77
C ILE A 119 -15.95 -8.03 5.62
N GLU A 120 -16.30 -9.29 5.33
CA GLU A 120 -17.26 -10.05 6.13
C GLU A 120 -16.65 -11.36 6.61
N VAL A 121 -16.39 -11.48 7.90
CA VAL A 121 -15.92 -12.74 8.50
C VAL A 121 -17.11 -13.69 8.63
N LYS A 122 -17.07 -14.79 7.88
CA LYS A 122 -18.14 -15.80 7.82
C LYS A 122 -18.04 -16.83 8.94
N SER A 123 -16.81 -17.24 9.27
CA SER A 123 -16.56 -18.20 10.34
C SER A 123 -15.16 -18.05 10.91
N LYS A 124 -14.99 -18.47 12.16
CA LYS A 124 -13.73 -18.53 12.89
C LYS A 124 -13.74 -19.71 13.85
N SER A 125 -12.72 -20.55 13.79
CA SER A 125 -12.33 -21.52 14.82
C SER A 125 -11.09 -21.00 15.58
N SER A 126 -10.49 -21.83 16.43
CA SER A 126 -9.24 -21.47 17.11
C SER A 126 -8.05 -21.32 16.16
N ASP A 127 -8.09 -21.99 15.01
CA ASP A 127 -6.95 -22.17 14.11
C ASP A 127 -7.23 -21.73 12.66
N THR A 128 -8.50 -21.55 12.28
CA THR A 128 -8.89 -21.18 10.93
C THR A 128 -9.98 -20.11 10.93
N ALA A 129 -10.01 -19.27 9.89
CA ALA A 129 -11.09 -18.33 9.66
C ALA A 129 -11.38 -18.21 8.16
N ILE A 130 -12.64 -17.92 7.83
CA ILE A 130 -13.10 -17.64 6.48
C ILE A 130 -13.67 -16.23 6.44
N ALA A 131 -13.19 -15.42 5.50
CA ALA A 131 -13.71 -14.07 5.27
C ALA A 131 -14.04 -13.90 3.79
N LEU A 132 -15.02 -13.03 3.50
CA LEU A 132 -15.29 -12.55 2.15
C LEU A 132 -14.85 -11.09 2.05
N LEU A 133 -14.11 -10.78 1.00
CA LEU A 133 -13.75 -9.43 0.59
C LEU A 133 -14.61 -9.07 -0.60
N LYS A 134 -15.28 -7.92 -0.56
CA LYS A 134 -16.01 -7.43 -1.73
C LYS A 134 -15.35 -6.18 -2.25
N TYR A 135 -15.20 -6.15 -3.55
CA TYR A 135 -14.68 -5.06 -4.33
C TYR A 135 -15.82 -4.51 -5.19
N GLU A 136 -16.12 -3.24 -5.02
CA GLU A 136 -17.02 -2.52 -5.91
C GLU A 136 -16.34 -2.31 -7.27
N GLU A 137 -17.15 -2.07 -8.29
CA GLU A 137 -16.66 -1.83 -9.64
C GLU A 137 -15.79 -0.56 -9.67
N ASN A 138 -14.65 -0.64 -10.35
CA ASN A 138 -13.77 0.50 -10.60
C ASN A 138 -13.55 0.66 -12.11
N THR A 139 -14.30 1.56 -12.72
CA THR A 139 -14.21 1.87 -14.16
C THR A 139 -13.31 3.06 -14.47
N GLU A 140 -12.93 3.84 -13.45
CA GLU A 140 -12.25 5.13 -13.60
C GLU A 140 -10.99 5.18 -12.71
N GLY A 141 -10.03 4.28 -12.97
CA GLY A 141 -8.76 4.20 -12.25
C GLY A 141 -7.59 3.77 -13.13
N PRO A 142 -6.34 3.88 -12.63
CA PRO A 142 -5.16 3.35 -13.33
C PRO A 142 -5.24 1.82 -13.51
N LEU A 143 -5.95 1.16 -12.59
CA LEU A 143 -6.42 -0.21 -12.69
C LEU A 143 -7.95 -0.20 -12.75
N THR A 144 -8.54 -1.01 -13.62
CA THR A 144 -9.99 -1.17 -13.75
C THR A 144 -10.43 -2.60 -13.50
N TRP A 145 -11.62 -2.77 -12.90
CA TRP A 145 -12.22 -4.07 -12.63
C TRP A 145 -13.75 -3.98 -12.50
N GLU A 146 -14.43 -5.07 -12.84
CA GLU A 146 -15.84 -5.28 -12.50
C GLU A 146 -15.99 -5.61 -11.01
N ALA A 147 -17.15 -5.37 -10.42
CA ALA A 147 -17.40 -5.75 -9.03
C ALA A 147 -17.19 -7.26 -8.84
N TYR A 148 -16.43 -7.65 -7.81
CA TYR A 148 -16.14 -9.06 -7.53
C TYR A 148 -16.03 -9.35 -6.04
N THR A 149 -16.15 -10.62 -5.68
CA THR A 149 -15.93 -11.09 -4.31
C THR A 149 -14.77 -12.08 -4.28
N ALA A 150 -13.85 -11.88 -3.34
CA ALA A 150 -12.78 -12.82 -3.05
C ALA A 150 -13.05 -13.50 -1.71
N LYS A 151 -12.88 -14.82 -1.67
CA LYS A 151 -12.92 -15.59 -0.43
C LYS A 151 -11.51 -15.76 0.10
N LEU A 152 -11.30 -15.37 1.35
CA LEU A 152 -10.08 -15.64 2.10
C LEU A 152 -10.23 -16.86 2.99
N THR A 153 -9.18 -17.67 3.03
CA THR A 153 -8.93 -18.62 4.12
C THR A 153 -7.74 -18.13 4.92
N LEU A 154 -7.92 -17.95 6.22
CA LEU A 154 -6.86 -17.59 7.15
C LEU A 154 -6.56 -18.76 8.10
N LYS A 155 -5.31 -18.82 8.57
CA LYS A 155 -4.91 -19.72 9.66
C LYS A 155 -4.19 -18.95 10.76
N ASN A 156 -4.37 -19.39 12.00
CA ASN A 156 -3.63 -18.88 13.13
C ASN A 156 -2.32 -19.67 13.29
N GLU A 157 -1.19 -19.01 13.04
CA GLU A 157 0.15 -19.53 13.28
C GLU A 157 0.71 -18.92 14.56
N SER A 158 0.76 -19.69 15.65
CA SER A 158 1.38 -19.27 16.91
C SER A 158 0.86 -17.93 17.47
N GLY A 159 -0.44 -17.66 17.30
CA GLY A 159 -1.08 -16.43 17.76
C GLY A 159 -1.25 -15.36 16.66
N THR A 160 -0.69 -15.56 15.47
CA THR A 160 -0.81 -14.62 14.36
C THR A 160 -1.69 -15.18 13.26
N TRP A 161 -2.77 -14.48 12.93
CA TRP A 161 -3.60 -14.80 11.78
C TRP A 161 -2.91 -14.42 10.47
N LYS A 162 -2.84 -15.36 9.53
CA LYS A 162 -2.25 -15.14 8.21
C LYS A 162 -3.17 -15.62 7.11
N ILE A 163 -3.15 -14.92 5.99
CA ILE A 163 -3.89 -15.28 4.78
C ILE A 163 -3.18 -16.45 4.12
N TYR A 164 -3.89 -17.55 3.95
CA TYR A 164 -3.37 -18.78 3.37
C TYR A 164 -3.83 -19.02 1.95
N ARG A 165 -5.01 -18.51 1.60
CA ARG A 165 -5.62 -18.74 0.30
C ARG A 165 -6.56 -17.59 -0.04
N ILE A 166 -6.55 -17.21 -1.31
CA ILE A 166 -7.42 -16.21 -1.91
C ILE A 166 -8.08 -16.88 -3.13
N ASP A 167 -9.40 -17.07 -3.08
CA ASP A 167 -10.17 -17.62 -4.20
C ASP A 167 -11.10 -16.51 -4.74
N SER A 168 -10.97 -16.14 -6.01
CA SER A 168 -11.94 -15.25 -6.65
C SER A 168 -13.24 -16.01 -6.94
N GLU A 169 -14.35 -15.59 -6.37
CA GLU A 169 -15.68 -16.08 -6.74
C GLU A 169 -16.14 -15.26 -7.96
N LYS A 170 -16.16 -15.89 -9.13
CA LYS A 170 -16.75 -15.33 -10.36
C LYS A 170 -18.22 -15.68 -10.47
#